data_AF-A0A0L9UW12-F1
#
_entry.id   AF-A0A0L9UW12-F1
#
_cell.length_a   1.000
_cell.length_b   1.000
_cell.length_c   1.000
_cell.angle_alpha   90.00
_cell.angle_beta   90.00
_cell.angle_gamma   90.00
#
_symmetry.space_group_name_H-M   'P 1'
#
loop_
_entity.id
_entity.type
_entity.pdbx_description
1 polymer ?
#
loop_
_entity_poly.entity_id
_entity_poly.type
_entity_poly.pdbx_seq_one_letter_code
_entity_poly.pdbx_strand_id
1 'polypeptide(L)'
;MASSYRDRTSEFRLLSETLKKIEGGTSPSVQPEIASSTSHDSYSRSEFNRKASRIGLGINETSQKVARLAQLARRSSMFNDPAVEIQELTVLIKNEITALNSALSDLQAIQNMDMADGSYSQDRIVHSTAVCDDLKSKLMGATKHLQDVLTARTEAKLATEFRFIRGKYETPFYILTAAAVATYLGSPALKLVSFRQSIGRKSLLHFSYLKALGTKIRRGWVS
;
A
#
# COMPACT_ATOMS: atom_id res chain seq x y z
N MET A 1 40.07 1.55 -8.44
CA MET A 1 40.43 0.22 -9.00
C MET A 1 39.14 -0.53 -9.26
N ALA A 2 38.81 -0.79 -10.52
CA ALA A 2 37.55 -1.44 -10.90
C ALA A 2 37.71 -2.96 -10.78
N SER A 3 36.88 -3.62 -9.96
CA SER A 3 36.85 -5.08 -9.88
C SER A 3 36.23 -5.64 -11.17
N SER A 4 37.05 -6.32 -11.99
CA SER A 4 36.57 -7.09 -13.13
C SER A 4 35.76 -8.28 -12.61
N TYR A 5 34.45 -8.27 -12.83
CA TYR A 5 33.59 -9.42 -12.56
C TYR A 5 33.92 -10.51 -13.57
N ARG A 6 34.51 -11.62 -13.09
CA ARG A 6 34.73 -12.82 -13.92
C ARG A 6 33.43 -13.61 -14.01
N ASP A 7 32.91 -13.76 -15.22
CA ASP A 7 31.80 -14.67 -15.49
C ASP A 7 32.29 -16.12 -15.45
N ARG A 8 31.96 -16.83 -14.36
CA ARG A 8 32.31 -18.24 -14.13
C ARG A 8 31.22 -19.22 -14.56
N THR A 9 30.19 -18.75 -15.27
CA THR A 9 29.05 -19.59 -15.68
C THR A 9 29.50 -20.70 -16.65
N SER A 10 30.52 -20.45 -17.47
CA SER A 10 31.10 -21.45 -18.37
C SER A 10 31.79 -22.59 -17.61
N GLU A 11 32.63 -22.27 -16.62
CA GLU A 11 33.29 -23.25 -15.75
C GLU A 11 32.27 -24.14 -15.03
N PHE A 12 31.20 -23.52 -14.49
CA PHE A 12 30.13 -24.24 -13.81
C PHE A 12 29.38 -25.20 -14.75
N ARG A 13 29.07 -24.76 -15.98
CA ARG A 13 28.45 -25.64 -16.99
C ARG A 13 29.32 -26.84 -17.30
N LEU A 14 30.62 -26.64 -17.55
CA LEU A 14 31.56 -27.73 -17.81
C LEU A 14 31.64 -28.72 -16.64
N LEU A 15 31.62 -28.23 -15.40
CA LEU A 15 31.62 -29.08 -14.21
C LEU A 15 30.36 -29.94 -14.11
N SER A 16 29.19 -29.34 -14.37
CA SER A 16 27.90 -30.04 -14.34
C SER A 16 27.80 -31.13 -15.41
N GLU A 17 28.32 -30.86 -16.60
CA GLU A 17 28.35 -31.82 -17.71
C GLU A 17 29.31 -32.97 -17.44
N THR A 18 30.46 -32.66 -16.83
CA THR A 18 31.44 -33.66 -16.40
C THR A 18 30.87 -34.58 -15.30
N LEU A 19 30.17 -34.03 -14.31
CA LEU A 19 29.50 -34.82 -13.26
C LEU A 19 28.43 -35.74 -13.84
N LYS A 20 27.58 -35.23 -14.75
CA LYS A 20 26.58 -36.05 -15.43
C LYS A 20 27.21 -37.19 -16.24
N LYS A 21 28.37 -36.96 -16.84
CA LYS A 21 29.12 -37.98 -17.59
C LYS A 21 29.77 -39.03 -16.67
N ILE A 22 30.19 -38.63 -15.48
CA ILE A 22 30.75 -39.55 -14.47
C ILE A 22 29.64 -40.42 -13.84
N GLU A 23 28.46 -39.85 -13.58
CA GLU A 23 27.29 -40.61 -13.08
C GLU A 23 26.63 -41.50 -14.16
N GLY A 24 26.88 -41.23 -15.45
CA GLY A 24 26.31 -41.99 -16.58
C GLY A 24 26.94 -43.35 -16.88
N GLY A 25 27.86 -43.85 -16.03
CA GLY A 25 28.63 -45.08 -16.25
C GLY A 25 27.95 -46.40 -15.87
N THR A 26 26.76 -46.38 -15.28
CA THR A 26 25.98 -47.59 -14.94
C THR A 26 24.48 -47.32 -15.13
N SER A 27 23.87 -47.93 -16.16
CA SER A 27 22.41 -47.99 -16.39
C SER A 27 21.71 -48.92 -15.37
N PRO A 28 20.37 -48.86 -15.16
CA PRO A 28 19.34 -48.38 -16.08
C PRO A 28 18.41 -47.28 -15.52
N SER A 29 17.71 -46.61 -16.45
CA SER A 29 16.41 -45.94 -16.29
C SER A 29 15.92 -45.71 -14.84
N VAL A 30 16.41 -44.65 -14.21
CA VAL A 30 15.63 -43.98 -13.18
C VAL A 30 14.80 -42.94 -13.92
N GLN A 31 13.62 -43.38 -14.35
CA GLN A 31 12.49 -42.49 -14.52
C GLN A 31 12.49 -41.54 -13.31
N PRO A 32 12.36 -40.21 -13.48
CA PRO A 32 12.27 -39.34 -12.33
C PRO A 32 11.01 -39.75 -11.58
N GLU A 33 11.19 -40.59 -10.56
CA GLU A 33 10.21 -40.76 -9.50
C GLU A 33 10.12 -39.38 -8.88
N ILE A 34 9.14 -38.63 -9.38
CA ILE A 34 8.61 -37.45 -8.74
C ILE A 34 8.21 -37.96 -7.37
N ALA A 35 9.10 -37.79 -6.39
CA ALA A 35 8.85 -38.04 -4.99
C ALA A 35 7.53 -37.32 -4.66
N SER A 36 6.46 -38.10 -4.55
CA SER A 36 5.09 -37.62 -4.45
C SER A 36 4.76 -37.17 -3.02
N SER A 37 5.76 -36.71 -2.26
CA SER A 37 5.63 -36.26 -0.88
C SER A 37 5.87 -34.75 -0.68
N THR A 38 6.11 -33.98 -1.75
CA THR A 38 6.29 -32.51 -1.69
C THR A 38 5.18 -31.69 -2.36
N SER A 39 4.05 -32.30 -2.72
CA SER A 39 2.97 -31.60 -3.43
C SER A 39 2.35 -30.47 -2.60
N HIS A 40 2.16 -30.66 -1.30
CA HIS A 40 1.57 -29.65 -0.42
C HIS A 40 2.49 -28.43 -0.23
N ASP A 41 3.79 -28.69 -0.04
CA ASP A 41 4.77 -27.64 0.26
C ASP A 41 5.14 -26.81 -0.98
N SER A 42 5.19 -27.46 -2.15
CA SER A 42 5.32 -26.78 -3.44
C SER A 42 4.04 -26.00 -3.81
N TYR A 43 2.86 -26.50 -3.46
CA TYR A 43 1.59 -25.83 -3.69
C TYR A 43 1.44 -24.58 -2.82
N SER A 44 1.67 -24.65 -1.50
CA SER A 44 1.53 -23.48 -0.63
C SER A 44 2.56 -22.39 -0.96
N ARG A 45 3.79 -22.78 -1.31
CA ARG A 45 4.82 -21.85 -1.83
C ARG A 45 4.39 -21.18 -3.14
N SER A 46 3.82 -21.95 -4.06
CA SER A 46 3.29 -21.42 -5.32
C SER A 46 2.15 -20.42 -5.07
N GLU A 47 1.25 -20.73 -4.13
CA GLU A 47 0.12 -19.87 -3.76
C GLU A 47 0.57 -18.55 -3.12
N PHE A 48 1.51 -18.60 -2.17
CA PHE A 48 2.10 -17.39 -1.57
C PHE A 48 2.74 -16.52 -2.66
N ASN A 49 3.62 -17.10 -3.49
CA ASN A 49 4.32 -16.37 -4.54
C ASN A 49 3.36 -15.79 -5.59
N ARG A 50 2.31 -16.53 -5.95
CA ARG A 50 1.28 -16.09 -6.90
C ARG A 50 0.50 -14.90 -6.37
N LYS A 51 0.08 -14.96 -5.09
CA LYS A 51 -0.62 -13.84 -4.43
C LYS A 51 0.29 -12.64 -4.24
N ALA A 52 1.52 -12.83 -3.77
CA ALA A 52 2.51 -11.77 -3.63
C ALA A 52 2.78 -11.06 -4.97
N SER A 53 2.93 -11.82 -6.07
CA SER A 53 3.14 -11.27 -7.41
C SER A 53 1.94 -10.42 -7.88
N ARG A 54 0.71 -10.92 -7.67
CA ARG A 54 -0.51 -10.17 -8.02
C ARG A 54 -0.61 -8.86 -7.21
N ILE A 55 -0.29 -8.90 -5.92
CA ILE A 55 -0.28 -7.70 -5.06
C ILE A 55 0.77 -6.71 -5.55
N GLY A 56 1.98 -7.18 -5.86
CA GLY A 56 3.06 -6.33 -6.39
C GLY A 56 2.67 -5.62 -7.70
N LEU A 57 2.02 -6.35 -8.62
CA LEU A 57 1.49 -5.78 -9.86
C LEU A 57 0.42 -4.73 -9.58
N GLY A 58 -0.56 -5.05 -8.72
CA GLY A 58 -1.63 -4.11 -8.38
C GLY A 58 -1.11 -2.83 -7.71
N ILE A 59 -0.10 -2.93 -6.83
CA ILE A 59 0.54 -1.74 -6.23
C ILE A 59 1.18 -0.86 -7.31
N ASN A 60 1.88 -1.44 -8.28
CA ASN A 60 2.49 -0.70 -9.38
C ASN A 60 1.42 0.00 -10.23
N GLU A 61 0.35 -0.70 -10.59
CA GLU A 61 -0.77 -0.13 -11.34
C GLU A 61 -1.44 1.02 -10.58
N THR A 62 -1.74 0.85 -9.29
CA THR A 62 -2.30 1.90 -8.44
C THR A 62 -1.34 3.10 -8.35
N SER A 63 -0.03 2.86 -8.23
CA SER A 63 0.98 3.92 -8.18
C SER A 63 1.01 4.75 -9.47
N GLN A 64 0.86 4.10 -10.64
CA GLN A 64 0.75 4.80 -11.92
C GLN A 64 -0.52 5.66 -12.00
N LYS A 65 -1.65 5.15 -11.49
CA LYS A 65 -2.89 5.94 -11.42
C LYS A 65 -2.74 7.15 -10.50
N VAL A 66 -2.07 7.00 -9.35
CA VAL A 66 -1.73 8.13 -8.47
C VAL A 66 -0.85 9.16 -9.20
N ALA A 67 0.12 8.72 -9.99
CA ALA A 67 0.95 9.63 -10.78
C ALA A 67 0.14 10.40 -11.85
N ARG A 68 -0.82 9.74 -12.50
CA ARG A 68 -1.77 10.41 -13.42
C ARG A 68 -2.67 11.40 -12.68
N LEU A 69 -3.19 11.02 -11.51
CA LEU A 69 -3.97 11.91 -10.65
C LEU A 69 -3.17 13.17 -10.30
N ALA A 70 -1.88 13.02 -9.99
CA ALA A 70 -0.97 14.13 -9.73
C ALA A 70 -0.81 15.06 -10.93
N GLN A 71 -0.73 14.51 -12.15
CA GLN A 71 -0.67 15.31 -13.38
C GLN A 71 -1.97 16.09 -13.62
N LEU A 72 -3.13 15.46 -13.44
CA LEU A 72 -4.44 16.11 -13.56
C LEU A 72 -4.62 17.20 -12.51
N ALA A 73 -4.21 16.94 -11.27
CA ALA A 73 -4.26 17.91 -10.17
C ALA A 73 -3.39 19.15 -10.44
N ARG A 74 -2.28 19.03 -11.19
CA ARG A 74 -1.46 20.18 -11.62
C ARG A 74 -2.04 20.94 -12.81
N ARG A 75 -2.75 20.24 -13.71
CA ARG A 75 -3.32 20.82 -14.94
C ARG A 75 -4.69 21.45 -14.75
N SER A 76 -5.23 21.46 -13.53
CA SER A 76 -6.51 22.09 -13.21
C SER A 76 -6.45 23.59 -13.54
N SER A 77 -6.90 23.93 -14.75
CA SER A 77 -7.00 25.28 -15.29
C SER A 77 -8.47 25.71 -15.21
N MET A 78 -8.72 27.00 -14.98
CA MET A 78 -10.08 27.53 -14.80
C MET A 78 -11.05 27.25 -15.95
N PHE A 79 -10.53 26.96 -17.15
CA PHE A 79 -11.34 26.70 -18.35
C PHE A 79 -11.57 25.21 -18.64
N ASN A 80 -10.84 24.32 -17.99
CA ASN A 80 -10.97 22.88 -18.19
C ASN A 80 -10.64 22.18 -16.87
N ASP A 81 -11.59 22.22 -15.92
CA ASP A 81 -11.43 21.60 -14.60
C ASP A 81 -11.64 20.08 -14.74
N PRO A 82 -10.59 19.25 -14.58
CA PRO A 82 -10.73 17.79 -14.62
C PRO A 82 -11.36 17.26 -13.31
N ALA A 83 -12.31 17.98 -12.71
CA ALA A 83 -12.79 17.67 -11.36
C ALA A 83 -13.50 16.33 -11.28
N VAL A 84 -14.29 16.00 -12.30
CA VAL A 84 -15.00 14.71 -12.42
C VAL A 84 -13.98 13.57 -12.58
N GLU A 85 -13.04 13.69 -13.51
CA GLU A 85 -12.00 12.68 -13.75
C GLU A 85 -11.13 12.46 -12.50
N ILE A 86 -10.74 13.53 -11.79
CA ILE A 86 -10.00 13.42 -10.53
C ILE A 86 -10.86 12.69 -9.48
N GLN A 87 -12.16 12.99 -9.38
CA GLN A 87 -13.04 12.33 -8.42
C GLN A 87 -13.19 10.84 -8.72
N GLU A 88 -13.42 10.48 -9.97
CA GLU A 88 -13.53 9.09 -10.43
C GLU A 88 -12.23 8.31 -10.18
N LEU A 89 -11.09 8.85 -10.60
CA LEU A 89 -9.78 8.25 -10.35
C LEU A 89 -9.49 8.12 -8.85
N THR A 90 -9.89 9.10 -8.03
CA THR A 90 -9.71 9.03 -6.58
C THR A 90 -10.52 7.88 -5.95
N VAL A 91 -11.79 7.72 -6.35
CA VAL A 91 -12.64 6.62 -5.88
C VAL A 91 -12.08 5.27 -6.32
N LEU A 92 -11.66 5.17 -7.57
CA LEU A 92 -11.04 3.96 -8.11
C LEU A 92 -9.77 3.59 -7.33
N ILE A 93 -8.84 4.53 -7.15
CA ILE A 93 -7.59 4.31 -6.40
C ILE A 93 -7.90 3.90 -4.96
N LYS A 94 -8.88 4.53 -4.30
CA LYS A 94 -9.30 4.16 -2.94
C LYS A 94 -9.81 2.72 -2.87
N ASN A 95 -10.61 2.30 -3.85
CA ASN A 95 -11.12 0.93 -3.92
C ASN A 95 -9.97 -0.07 -4.16
N GLU A 96 -9.03 0.25 -5.04
CA GLU A 96 -7.84 -0.59 -5.29
C GLU A 96 -6.96 -0.73 -4.04
N ILE A 97 -6.68 0.36 -3.32
CA ILE A 97 -5.93 0.31 -2.05
C ILE A 97 -6.66 -0.56 -1.02
N THR A 98 -7.99 -0.49 -0.96
CA THR A 98 -8.79 -1.33 -0.05
C THR A 98 -8.67 -2.80 -0.43
N ALA A 99 -8.78 -3.13 -1.72
CA ALA A 99 -8.62 -4.50 -2.22
C ALA A 99 -7.19 -5.02 -1.98
N LEU A 100 -6.15 -4.20 -2.20
CA LEU A 100 -4.75 -4.54 -1.95
C LEU A 100 -4.49 -4.80 -0.46
N ASN A 101 -5.08 -4.03 0.45
CA ASN A 101 -4.99 -4.27 1.89
C ASN A 101 -5.67 -5.60 2.30
N SER A 102 -6.81 -5.94 1.68
CA SER A 102 -7.45 -7.24 1.89
C SER A 102 -6.55 -8.37 1.40
N ALA A 103 -6.00 -8.25 0.19
CA ALA A 103 -5.10 -9.26 -0.38
C ALA A 103 -3.81 -9.45 0.43
N LEU A 104 -3.26 -8.37 1.01
CA LEU A 104 -2.13 -8.43 1.95
C LEU A 104 -2.50 -9.18 3.23
N SER A 105 -3.71 -8.96 3.76
CA SER A 105 -4.20 -9.68 4.94
C SER A 105 -4.36 -11.18 4.64
N ASP A 106 -4.85 -11.54 3.46
CA ASP A 106 -4.94 -12.93 2.99
C ASP A 106 -3.56 -13.56 2.82
N LEU A 107 -2.59 -12.81 2.29
CA LEU A 107 -1.21 -13.27 2.13
C LEU A 107 -0.56 -13.56 3.50
N GLN A 108 -0.80 -12.69 4.48
CA GLN A 108 -0.36 -12.91 5.87
C GLN A 108 -1.06 -14.10 6.53
N ALA A 109 -2.33 -14.35 6.22
CA ALA A 109 -3.02 -15.53 6.72
C ALA A 109 -2.36 -16.82 6.21
N ILE A 110 -1.99 -16.88 4.93
CA ILE A 110 -1.25 -18.02 4.34
C ILE A 110 0.10 -18.20 5.04
N GLN A 111 0.83 -17.10 5.26
CA GLN A 111 2.09 -17.16 6.00
C GLN A 111 1.91 -17.72 7.41
N ASN A 112 0.86 -17.29 8.13
CA ASN A 112 0.59 -17.76 9.50
C ASN A 112 0.12 -19.22 9.54
N MET A 113 -0.64 -19.67 8.53
CA MET A 113 -1.04 -21.07 8.38
C MET A 113 0.16 -21.96 8.12
N ASP A 114 1.05 -21.54 7.21
CA ASP A 114 2.32 -22.21 6.99
C ASP A 114 3.12 -22.28 8.30
N MET A 115 3.19 -21.20 9.08
CA MET A 115 3.87 -21.18 10.41
C MET A 115 3.16 -21.98 11.52
N ALA A 116 1.95 -22.51 11.32
CA ALA A 116 1.27 -23.32 12.34
C ALA A 116 1.54 -24.82 12.16
N ASP A 117 1.93 -25.23 10.94
CA ASP A 117 2.08 -26.62 10.51
C ASP A 117 3.41 -27.27 10.94
N GLY A 118 4.27 -26.56 11.65
CA GLY A 118 5.58 -27.02 12.15
C GLY A 118 6.64 -27.38 11.10
N SER A 119 6.29 -27.48 9.81
CA SER A 119 7.14 -27.95 8.71
C SER A 119 7.78 -26.81 7.91
N TYR A 120 8.57 -25.95 8.54
CA TYR A 120 9.18 -24.81 7.83
C TYR A 120 10.61 -24.51 8.28
N SER A 121 11.45 -24.21 7.27
CA SER A 121 12.79 -23.70 7.46
C SER A 121 12.74 -22.24 7.92
N GLN A 122 13.68 -21.84 8.79
CA GLN A 122 13.79 -20.45 9.26
C GLN A 122 13.88 -19.45 8.09
N ASP A 123 14.65 -19.78 7.06
CA ASP A 123 14.82 -18.95 5.86
C ASP A 123 13.50 -18.68 5.13
N ARG A 124 12.57 -19.64 5.13
CA ARG A 124 11.24 -19.49 4.51
C ARG A 124 10.42 -18.43 5.23
N ILE A 125 10.40 -18.49 6.56
CA ILE A 125 9.70 -17.50 7.40
C ILE A 125 10.29 -16.11 7.15
N VAL A 126 11.61 -15.99 7.18
CA VAL A 126 12.32 -14.71 6.98
C VAL A 126 11.99 -14.15 5.60
N HIS A 127 12.04 -14.97 4.55
CA HIS A 127 11.71 -14.54 3.19
C HIS A 127 10.25 -14.08 3.06
N SER A 128 9.28 -14.90 3.49
CA SER A 128 7.86 -14.55 3.40
C SER A 128 7.53 -13.28 4.19
N THR A 129 8.15 -13.11 5.37
CA THR A 129 8.01 -11.88 6.17
C THR A 129 8.56 -10.68 5.43
N ALA A 130 9.78 -10.78 4.88
CA ALA A 130 10.40 -9.70 4.12
C ALA A 130 9.58 -9.28 2.89
N VAL A 131 8.97 -10.25 2.19
CA VAL A 131 8.08 -9.97 1.05
C VAL A 131 6.81 -9.24 1.51
N CYS A 132 6.17 -9.70 2.59
CA CYS A 132 5.01 -9.02 3.17
C CYS A 132 5.33 -7.57 3.58
N ASP A 133 6.48 -7.37 4.22
CA ASP A 133 6.94 -6.05 4.67
C ASP A 133 7.27 -5.12 3.50
N ASP A 134 7.93 -5.61 2.45
CA ASP A 134 8.22 -4.86 1.22
C ASP A 134 6.93 -4.43 0.51
N LEU A 135 5.98 -5.36 0.33
CA LEU A 135 4.68 -5.06 -0.28
C LEU A 135 3.90 -4.03 0.55
N LYS A 136 3.91 -4.17 1.88
CA LYS A 136 3.26 -3.22 2.79
C LYS A 136 3.90 -1.83 2.69
N SER A 137 5.23 -1.77 2.69
CA SER A 137 5.99 -0.51 2.54
C SER A 137 5.65 0.20 1.23
N LYS A 138 5.63 -0.53 0.11
CA LYS A 138 5.26 0.01 -1.20
C LYS A 138 3.82 0.51 -1.25
N LEU A 139 2.87 -0.23 -0.69
CA LEU A 139 1.46 0.20 -0.62
C LEU A 139 1.29 1.46 0.25
N MET A 140 1.98 1.53 1.39
CA MET A 140 2.00 2.72 2.22
C MET A 140 2.59 3.93 1.48
N GLY A 141 3.67 3.73 0.71
CA GLY A 141 4.25 4.75 -0.15
C GLY A 141 3.27 5.29 -1.19
N ALA A 142 2.57 4.41 -1.91
CA ALA A 142 1.54 4.79 -2.87
C ALA A 142 0.38 5.55 -2.21
N THR A 143 -0.05 5.11 -1.03
CA THR A 143 -1.13 5.75 -0.25
C THR A 143 -0.71 7.14 0.23
N LYS A 144 0.54 7.30 0.68
CA LYS A 144 1.07 8.61 1.07
C LYS A 144 1.11 9.57 -0.11
N HIS A 145 1.62 9.12 -1.27
CA HIS A 145 1.66 9.94 -2.46
C HIS A 145 0.25 10.39 -2.90
N LEU A 146 -0.76 9.52 -2.79
CA LEU A 146 -2.16 9.90 -3.01
C LEU A 146 -2.63 11.00 -2.05
N GLN A 147 -2.32 10.86 -0.75
CA GLN A 147 -2.69 11.87 0.25
C GLN A 147 -2.04 13.23 -0.06
N ASP A 148 -0.77 13.24 -0.44
CA ASP A 148 -0.05 14.46 -0.79
C ASP A 148 -0.70 15.15 -2.01
N VAL A 149 -1.07 14.39 -3.05
CA VAL A 149 -1.74 14.90 -4.25
C VAL A 149 -3.10 15.52 -3.92
N LEU A 150 -3.91 14.85 -3.10
CA LEU A 150 -5.23 15.35 -2.72
C LEU A 150 -5.15 16.59 -1.81
N THR A 151 -4.15 16.63 -0.93
CA THR A 151 -3.87 17.79 -0.05
C THR A 151 -3.47 19.00 -0.89
N ALA A 152 -2.49 18.84 -1.79
CA ALA A 152 -2.04 19.90 -2.68
C ALA A 152 -3.17 20.44 -3.57
N ARG A 153 -4.06 19.56 -4.06
CA ARG A 153 -5.25 20.00 -4.82
C ARG A 153 -6.21 20.83 -3.96
N THR A 154 -6.43 20.41 -2.73
CA THR A 154 -7.34 21.11 -1.80
C THR A 154 -6.79 22.52 -1.50
N GLU A 155 -5.49 22.62 -1.23
CA GLU A 155 -4.81 23.90 -1.03
C GLU A 155 -4.87 24.79 -2.28
N ALA A 156 -4.66 24.24 -3.48
CA ALA A 156 -4.73 24.98 -4.73
C ALA A 156 -6.15 25.54 -5.01
N LYS A 157 -7.20 24.74 -4.72
CA LYS A 157 -8.59 25.21 -4.80
C LYS A 157 -8.84 26.34 -3.81
N LEU A 158 -8.48 26.16 -2.54
CA LEU A 158 -8.65 27.19 -1.51
C LEU A 158 -7.89 28.48 -1.85
N ALA A 159 -6.64 28.40 -2.31
CA ALA A 159 -5.85 29.56 -2.72
C ALA A 159 -6.47 30.32 -3.91
N THR A 160 -7.13 29.60 -4.82
CA THR A 160 -7.87 30.19 -5.94
C THR A 160 -9.13 30.88 -5.45
N GLU A 161 -9.91 30.25 -4.57
CA GLU A 161 -11.07 30.86 -3.92
C GLU A 161 -10.68 32.13 -3.14
N PHE A 162 -9.61 32.09 -2.34
CA PHE A 162 -9.11 33.28 -1.63
C PHE A 162 -8.67 34.40 -2.57
N ARG A 163 -8.08 34.07 -3.73
CA ARG A 163 -7.72 35.06 -4.76
C ARG A 163 -8.96 35.66 -5.42
N PHE A 164 -9.94 34.84 -5.73
CA PHE A 164 -11.21 35.28 -6.30
C PHE A 164 -11.96 36.21 -5.34
N ILE A 165 -12.00 35.87 -4.05
CA ILE A 165 -12.52 36.73 -2.99
C ILE A 165 -11.73 38.05 -2.96
N ARG A 166 -10.39 38.02 -2.91
CA ARG A 166 -9.59 39.27 -2.95
C ARG A 166 -9.80 40.12 -4.20
N GLY A 167 -10.04 39.52 -5.36
CA GLY A 167 -10.31 40.26 -6.60
C GLY A 167 -11.72 40.85 -6.68
N LYS A 168 -12.68 40.33 -5.90
CA LYS A 168 -14.05 40.88 -5.81
C LYS A 168 -14.20 41.98 -4.74
N TYR A 169 -13.25 42.10 -3.83
CA TYR A 169 -13.28 43.09 -2.74
C TYR A 169 -11.98 43.92 -2.75
N GLU A 170 -11.92 44.93 -3.63
CA GLU A 170 -10.87 45.96 -3.61
C GLU A 170 -11.13 46.94 -2.43
N THR A 171 -10.32 46.80 -1.36
CA THR A 171 -10.13 47.71 -0.19
C THR A 171 -11.22 47.75 0.93
N PRO A 172 -10.88 48.24 2.14
CA PRO A 172 -10.30 47.51 3.27
C PRO A 172 -11.34 47.19 4.37
N PHE A 173 -11.50 45.91 4.74
CA PHE A 173 -12.15 45.53 6.00
C PHE A 173 -11.13 44.86 6.95
N TYR A 174 -9.98 45.54 7.14
CA TYR A 174 -9.01 45.18 8.16
C TYR A 174 -9.55 45.59 9.53
N ILE A 175 -10.36 44.74 10.19
CA ILE A 175 -10.43 44.65 11.67
C ILE A 175 -11.35 43.55 12.21
N LEU A 176 -12.21 42.89 11.40
CA LEU A 176 -13.19 41.93 11.94
C LEU A 176 -12.82 40.44 11.81
N THR A 177 -11.77 40.08 11.08
CA THR A 177 -11.44 38.65 10.85
C THR A 177 -10.42 38.07 11.82
N ALA A 178 -9.56 38.87 12.44
CA ALA A 178 -8.57 38.35 13.41
C ALA A 178 -9.23 37.73 14.65
N ALA A 179 -10.30 38.35 15.16
CA ALA A 179 -11.08 37.81 16.28
C ALA A 179 -11.85 36.53 15.88
N ALA A 180 -12.35 36.46 14.64
CA ALA A 180 -13.07 35.29 14.14
C ALA A 180 -12.12 34.09 13.90
N VAL A 181 -10.91 34.33 13.38
CA VAL A 181 -9.88 33.29 13.17
C VAL A 181 -9.35 32.75 14.49
N ALA A 182 -9.16 33.59 15.51
CA ALA A 182 -8.74 33.16 16.85
C ALA A 182 -9.81 32.29 17.55
N THR A 183 -11.09 32.50 17.24
CA THR A 183 -12.19 31.69 17.79
C THR A 183 -12.36 30.38 17.02
N TYR A 184 -12.04 30.35 15.72
CA TYR A 184 -12.19 29.17 14.85
C TYR A 184 -11.02 28.17 14.96
N LEU A 185 -9.83 28.63 15.36
CA LEU A 185 -8.66 27.78 15.64
C LEU A 185 -8.71 27.08 17.02
N GLY A 186 -9.75 27.34 17.81
CA GLY A 186 -9.94 26.81 19.16
C GLY A 186 -10.93 25.64 19.31
N SER A 187 -11.27 24.91 18.24
CA SER A 187 -12.20 23.76 18.33
C SER A 187 -11.59 22.42 17.89
N PRO A 188 -11.82 21.32 18.64
CA PRO A 188 -11.05 20.08 18.59
C PRO A 188 -11.70 19.05 17.65
N ALA A 189 -11.42 19.11 16.34
CA ALA A 189 -11.99 18.15 15.39
C ALA A 189 -10.97 17.42 14.50
N LEU A 190 -9.67 17.53 14.75
CA LEU A 190 -8.64 16.80 13.99
C LEU A 190 -7.55 16.21 14.91
N LYS A 191 -7.95 15.26 15.76
CA LYS A 191 -7.05 14.26 16.35
C LYS A 191 -7.76 12.92 16.41
N LEU A 192 -7.82 12.16 15.31
CA LEU A 192 -8.33 10.78 15.41
C LEU A 192 -7.84 9.77 14.35
N VAL A 193 -6.69 9.97 13.71
CA VAL A 193 -6.06 8.85 12.93
C VAL A 193 -4.55 8.67 13.16
N SER A 194 -3.80 9.67 13.64
CA SER A 194 -2.36 9.48 13.95
C SER A 194 -2.02 9.11 15.41
N PHE A 195 -2.99 8.67 16.21
CA PHE A 195 -2.75 8.22 17.59
C PHE A 195 -3.25 6.79 17.80
N ARG A 196 -2.86 5.89 16.89
CA ARG A 196 -3.13 4.44 17.04
C ARG A 196 -1.90 3.61 16.66
N GLN A 197 -0.70 4.09 17.01
CA GLN A 197 0.52 3.26 17.03
C GLN A 197 1.58 3.88 17.96
N SER A 198 1.18 4.45 19.09
CA SER A 198 2.13 4.75 20.16
C SER A 198 1.36 4.78 21.47
N ILE A 199 1.92 4.08 22.47
CA ILE A 199 1.40 3.88 23.83
C ILE A 199 0.46 2.68 23.95
N GLY A 200 1.11 1.54 24.18
CA GLY A 200 0.47 0.41 24.83
C GLY A 200 0.01 0.77 26.24
N ARG A 201 -1.01 0.02 26.69
CA ARG A 201 -1.45 -0.16 28.08
C ARG A 201 -1.63 1.13 28.89
N LYS A 202 -2.86 1.68 28.88
CA LYS A 202 -3.63 2.05 30.09
C LYS A 202 -4.94 2.77 29.74
N SER A 203 -5.96 2.48 30.54
CA SER A 203 -7.26 3.17 30.66
C SER A 203 -8.40 2.70 29.73
N LEU A 204 -9.15 1.74 30.25
CA LEU A 204 -10.37 1.14 29.69
C LEU A 204 -11.66 1.95 29.93
N LEU A 205 -11.60 3.23 30.32
CA LEU A 205 -12.81 3.98 30.70
C LEU A 205 -13.30 5.03 29.70
N HIS A 206 -12.59 5.26 28.58
CA HIS A 206 -12.99 6.27 27.59
C HIS A 206 -13.71 5.71 26.35
N PHE A 207 -13.86 4.38 26.24
CA PHE A 207 -14.43 3.74 25.04
C PHE A 207 -15.97 3.61 25.08
N SER A 208 -16.60 3.69 26.24
CA SER A 208 -18.06 3.60 26.38
C SER A 208 -18.77 4.88 25.92
N TYR A 209 -18.15 6.05 26.08
CA TYR A 209 -18.72 7.33 25.62
C TYR A 209 -18.70 7.48 24.09
N LEU A 210 -17.73 6.86 23.40
CA LEU A 210 -17.60 6.93 21.95
C LEU A 210 -18.55 5.97 21.20
N LYS A 211 -19.01 4.88 21.84
CA LYS A 211 -20.08 4.02 21.28
C LYS A 211 -21.46 4.69 21.34
N ALA A 212 -21.71 5.58 22.29
CA ALA A 212 -23.01 6.25 22.46
C ALA A 212 -23.26 7.39 21.43
N LEU A 213 -22.21 8.04 20.92
CA LEU A 213 -22.34 9.07 19.88
C LEU A 213 -22.51 8.50 18.47
N GLY A 214 -21.98 7.29 18.19
CA GLY A 214 -22.05 6.67 16.86
C GLY A 214 -23.45 6.22 16.43
N THR A 215 -24.32 5.83 17.38
CA THR A 215 -25.68 5.35 17.08
C THR A 215 -26.69 6.46 16.80
N LYS A 216 -26.37 7.72 17.12
CA LYS A 216 -27.25 8.88 16.84
C LYS A 216 -27.08 9.41 15.41
N ILE A 217 -25.92 9.16 14.78
CA ILE A 217 -25.61 9.62 13.41
C ILE A 217 -26.16 8.65 12.34
N ARG A 218 -26.38 7.37 12.69
CA ARG A 218 -26.88 6.34 11.76
C ARG A 218 -28.39 6.39 11.47
N ARG A 219 -29.17 7.24 12.14
CA ARG A 219 -30.63 7.38 11.95
C ARG A 219 -31.07 8.65 11.22
N GLY A 220 -30.13 9.48 10.76
CA GLY A 220 -30.43 10.72 10.03
C GLY A 220 -30.25 10.66 8.51
N TRP A 221 -29.97 9.47 7.95
CA TRP A 221 -29.72 9.25 6.51
C TRP A 221 -30.62 8.12 5.95
N VAL A 222 -31.88 8.11 6.37
CA VAL A 222 -32.98 7.43 5.66
C VAL A 222 -34.18 8.38 5.66
N SER A 223 -34.16 9.31 4.71
CA SER A 223 -35.33 9.90 4.05
C SER A 223 -34.88 10.28 2.64
#